data_AF-A0A177ECV2-F1
#
_entry.id   AF-A0A177ECV2-F1
#
_cell.length_a   1.000
_cell.length_b   1.000
_cell.length_c   1.000
_cell.angle_alpha   90.00
_cell.angle_beta   90.00
_cell.angle_gamma   90.00
#
_symmetry.space_group_name_H-M   'P 1'
#
loop_
_entity.id
_entity.type
_entity.pdbx_description
1 polymer ?
#
loop_
_entity_poly.entity_id
_entity_poly.type
_entity_poly.pdbx_seq_one_letter_code
_entity_poly.pdbx_strand_id
1 'polypeptide(L)'
;MKKHNIYFPAIVVLGALLILGSIAYWFFYLPTAKSVGAGGFVGLNGNTQSTAAPEILPRTPCTDSTIGVFDACGWGDRLETIGVSPDLLIVKKQSRTLTLILDNLDVEEIPDQMQPCIEFSVLYLQSSYPETPAIYPGDVLLKITKLLSALTHTQMAALVVNYFTMEGWILSPPAQRIALSITKELSIYNTSPSFLAWLCDTIDLSACTHAIALGVANCNAQSIACLGSLGIGKISSLHLTELPRLQCLDYQLPSSHHSAGVLTLWKLPSDLDVSPEVAMSIAAKPWNEVSMDMSVWALICSSAGKTIPVDGVLLLNVADMKDLQMNGPNCQDNRTQAKTLVMQEAIKNVPITKAFFLTMVEWIHTNATSVENVYIQGLADKKADADLNEFLETTAPIVLARLPRLNKCLVNGFSIPIAPPTTLTPN
;
A
#
# COMPACT_ATOMS: atom_id res chain seq x y z
N MET A 1 -44.15 -22.76 -0.25
CA MET A 1 -42.76 -22.33 -0.52
C MET A 1 -42.34 -21.37 0.59
N LYS A 2 -41.49 -21.82 1.52
CA LYS A 2 -41.03 -21.03 2.67
C LYS A 2 -39.87 -20.14 2.25
N LYS A 3 -40.02 -18.82 2.38
CA LYS A 3 -38.92 -17.85 2.26
C LYS A 3 -38.00 -18.02 3.48
N HIS A 4 -36.77 -18.47 3.28
CA HIS A 4 -35.75 -18.42 4.31
C HIS A 4 -35.13 -17.02 4.31
N ASN A 5 -35.41 -16.25 5.38
CA ASN A 5 -34.62 -15.07 5.73
C ASN A 5 -33.25 -15.57 6.21
N ILE A 6 -32.22 -15.36 5.39
CA ILE A 6 -30.83 -15.57 5.78
C ILE A 6 -30.38 -14.27 6.47
N TYR A 7 -30.31 -14.31 7.80
CA TYR A 7 -29.60 -13.31 8.59
C TYR A 7 -28.10 -13.54 8.41
N PHE A 8 -27.41 -12.65 7.72
CA PHE A 8 -25.95 -12.62 7.67
C PHE A 8 -25.38 -11.89 8.90
N PRO A 9 -24.30 -12.39 9.53
CA PRO A 9 -23.71 -11.72 10.68
C PRO A 9 -22.85 -10.53 10.22
N ALA A 10 -23.20 -9.32 10.67
CA ALA A 10 -22.48 -8.06 10.44
C ALA A 10 -21.02 -8.02 10.98
N ILE A 11 -20.51 -9.12 11.54
CA ILE A 11 -19.22 -9.20 12.23
C ILE A 11 -18.06 -9.49 11.25
N VAL A 12 -18.31 -10.12 10.10
CA VAL A 12 -17.25 -10.44 9.12
C VAL A 12 -16.93 -9.24 8.20
N VAL A 13 -17.92 -8.39 7.92
CA VAL A 13 -17.78 -7.17 7.09
C VAL A 13 -16.88 -6.11 7.76
N LEU A 14 -16.86 -6.07 9.11
CA LEU A 14 -16.00 -5.17 9.89
C LEU A 14 -14.51 -5.56 9.83
N GLY A 15 -14.18 -6.84 9.64
CA GLY A 15 -12.79 -7.32 9.60
C GLY A 15 -12.04 -6.88 8.34
N ALA A 16 -12.69 -6.87 7.19
CA ALA A 16 -12.08 -6.45 5.92
C ALA A 16 -12.00 -4.91 5.76
N LEU A 17 -12.99 -4.18 6.30
CA LEU A 17 -12.94 -2.72 6.43
C LEU A 17 -11.84 -2.26 7.40
N LEU A 18 -11.50 -3.07 8.40
CA LEU A 18 -10.35 -2.81 9.28
C LEU A 18 -9.01 -3.09 8.62
N ILE A 19 -8.90 -3.94 7.59
CA ILE A 19 -7.62 -4.19 6.89
C ILE A 19 -7.36 -3.11 5.84
N LEU A 20 -8.36 -2.70 5.06
CA LEU A 20 -8.26 -1.53 4.16
C LEU A 20 -8.15 -0.23 4.95
N GLY A 21 -8.90 -0.14 6.06
CA GLY A 21 -8.78 0.89 7.06
C GLY A 21 -7.40 0.89 7.69
N SER A 22 -6.78 -0.26 7.99
CA SER A 22 -5.41 -0.33 8.54
C SER A 22 -4.39 0.11 7.51
N ILE A 23 -4.46 -0.35 6.26
CA ILE A 23 -3.51 0.08 5.22
C ILE A 23 -3.64 1.59 4.99
N ALA A 24 -4.87 2.12 4.88
CA ALA A 24 -5.12 3.57 4.85
C ALA A 24 -4.72 4.29 6.16
N TYR A 25 -4.92 3.70 7.33
CA TYR A 25 -4.58 4.25 8.65
C TYR A 25 -3.07 4.25 8.86
N TRP A 26 -2.35 3.25 8.36
CA TRP A 26 -0.89 3.25 8.30
C TRP A 26 -0.39 4.32 7.32
N PHE A 27 -1.06 4.51 6.17
CA PHE A 27 -0.71 5.56 5.20
C PHE A 27 -1.11 7.00 5.59
N PHE A 28 -2.13 7.19 6.44
CA PHE A 28 -2.63 8.52 6.85
C PHE A 28 -2.32 8.89 8.32
N TYR A 29 -2.06 7.93 9.22
CA TYR A 29 -1.88 8.16 10.67
C TYR A 29 -0.49 7.81 11.23
N LEU A 30 0.48 7.40 10.40
CA LEU A 30 1.89 7.55 10.82
C LEU A 30 2.11 9.04 11.17
N PRO A 31 2.52 9.37 12.41
CA PRO A 31 2.68 10.76 12.80
C PRO A 31 3.80 11.35 11.96
N THR A 32 3.45 12.11 10.92
CA THR A 32 4.39 13.08 10.35
C THR A 32 4.84 13.92 11.53
N ALA A 33 6.12 13.85 11.88
CA ALA A 33 6.72 14.65 12.93
C ALA A 33 6.64 16.13 12.54
N LYS A 34 5.47 16.74 12.71
CA LYS A 34 5.32 18.18 12.87
C LYS A 34 5.81 18.49 14.28
N SER A 35 6.80 19.37 14.36
CA SER A 35 7.31 19.90 15.61
C SER A 35 6.17 20.30 16.53
N VAL A 36 6.19 19.81 17.77
CA VAL A 36 5.29 20.24 18.84
C VAL A 36 5.59 21.70 19.16
N GLY A 37 4.90 22.61 18.47
CA GLY A 37 4.62 23.95 18.97
C GLY A 37 3.20 23.92 19.51
N ALA A 38 3.03 24.26 20.79
CA ALA A 38 1.74 24.32 21.46
C ALA A 38 0.79 25.29 20.72
N GLY A 39 -0.22 24.74 20.07
CA GLY A 39 -1.29 25.45 19.38
C GLY A 39 -2.37 24.43 18.99
N GLY A 40 -3.63 24.75 19.31
CA GLY A 40 -4.76 23.80 19.26
C GLY A 40 -4.94 23.05 17.94
N PHE A 41 -5.39 21.81 18.05
CA PHE A 41 -5.77 20.95 16.93
C PHE A 41 -6.89 21.61 16.10
N VAL A 42 -6.51 22.18 14.96
CA VAL A 42 -7.40 22.42 13.83
C VAL A 42 -7.40 21.13 13.02
N GLY A 43 -8.53 20.43 13.00
CA GLY A 43 -8.72 19.29 12.10
C GLY A 43 -8.52 19.72 10.65
N LEU A 44 -7.78 18.93 9.87
CA LEU A 44 -7.69 19.08 8.43
C LEU A 44 -8.98 18.59 7.76
N ASN A 45 -10.10 19.24 8.10
CA ASN A 45 -11.30 19.37 7.28
C ASN A 45 -11.31 20.77 6.64
N GLY A 46 -10.15 21.20 6.16
CA GLY A 46 -9.98 22.44 5.40
C GLY A 46 -10.16 22.21 3.90
N ASN A 47 -11.16 21.42 3.49
CA ASN A 47 -11.65 21.53 2.12
C ASN A 47 -12.32 22.90 2.06
N THR A 48 -11.58 23.90 1.59
CA THR A 48 -12.18 25.06 0.95
C THR A 48 -13.01 24.47 -0.19
N GLN A 49 -14.29 24.19 0.07
CA GLN A 49 -15.25 23.85 -0.95
C GLN A 49 -15.21 25.01 -1.92
N SER A 50 -14.56 24.79 -3.06
CA SER A 50 -14.61 25.72 -4.17
C SER A 50 -16.09 25.95 -4.45
N THR A 51 -16.54 27.19 -4.26
CA THR A 51 -17.93 27.60 -4.49
C THR A 51 -18.25 27.72 -5.99
N ALA A 52 -17.30 27.36 -6.85
CA ALA A 52 -17.54 27.26 -8.29
C ALA A 52 -18.63 26.23 -8.56
N ALA A 53 -19.55 26.56 -9.46
CA ALA A 53 -20.54 25.62 -9.94
C ALA A 53 -19.82 24.37 -10.49
N PRO A 54 -20.31 23.16 -10.18
CA PRO A 54 -19.69 21.93 -10.66
C PRO A 54 -19.72 21.89 -12.19
N GLU A 55 -18.63 21.45 -12.79
CA GLU A 55 -18.57 21.21 -14.24
C GLU A 55 -19.45 20.02 -14.58
N ILE A 56 -20.37 20.20 -15.53
CA ILE A 56 -21.32 19.18 -15.99
C ILE A 56 -20.94 18.69 -17.38
N LEU A 57 -21.09 17.39 -17.61
CA LEU A 57 -20.90 16.80 -18.92
C LEU A 57 -22.14 16.98 -19.78
N PRO A 58 -21.99 17.28 -21.08
CA PRO A 58 -23.13 17.31 -22.00
C PRO A 58 -23.73 15.90 -22.09
N ARG A 59 -25.06 15.83 -22.20
CA ARG A 59 -25.78 14.58 -22.38
C ARG A 59 -25.40 13.95 -23.72
N THR A 60 -25.11 12.65 -23.70
CA THR A 60 -24.77 11.82 -24.87
C THR A 60 -25.65 10.56 -24.88
N PRO A 61 -25.65 9.76 -25.95
CA PRO A 61 -26.36 8.47 -25.97
C PRO A 61 -25.94 7.49 -24.85
N CYS A 62 -24.76 7.67 -24.24
CA CYS A 62 -24.23 6.80 -23.18
C CYS A 62 -24.58 7.32 -21.77
N THR A 63 -25.20 8.50 -21.62
CA THR A 63 -25.43 9.11 -20.30
C THR A 63 -26.32 8.24 -19.42
N ASP A 64 -27.47 7.79 -19.93
CA ASP A 64 -28.43 7.02 -19.13
C ASP A 64 -27.92 5.62 -18.78
N SER A 65 -27.25 4.95 -19.71
CA SER A 65 -26.65 3.64 -19.44
C SER A 65 -25.53 3.73 -18.42
N THR A 66 -24.72 4.80 -18.48
CA THR A 66 -23.69 5.08 -17.47
C THR A 66 -24.33 5.30 -16.09
N ILE A 67 -25.38 6.13 -16.00
CA ILE A 67 -26.12 6.33 -14.72
C ILE A 67 -26.69 5.00 -14.22
N GLY A 68 -27.31 4.21 -15.11
CA GLY A 68 -27.92 2.93 -14.81
C GLY A 68 -26.95 1.93 -14.18
N VAL A 69 -25.72 1.80 -14.70
CA VAL A 69 -24.71 0.90 -14.14
C VAL A 69 -24.39 1.25 -12.68
N PHE A 70 -24.18 2.54 -12.37
CA PHE A 70 -23.86 2.95 -11.00
C PHE A 70 -25.07 2.89 -10.06
N ASP A 71 -26.29 3.10 -10.58
CA ASP A 71 -27.52 2.94 -9.79
C ASP A 71 -27.80 1.47 -9.44
N ALA A 72 -27.49 0.53 -10.34
CA ALA A 72 -27.69 -0.91 -10.15
C ALA A 72 -26.80 -1.49 -9.04
N CYS A 73 -25.61 -0.91 -8.79
CA CYS A 73 -24.69 -1.44 -7.79
C CYS A 73 -25.19 -1.29 -6.33
N GLY A 74 -26.19 -0.45 -6.04
CA GLY A 74 -27.04 -0.57 -4.84
C GLY A 74 -26.46 -0.14 -3.48
N TRP A 75 -25.17 0.20 -3.38
CA TRP A 75 -24.50 0.54 -2.10
C TRP A 75 -24.54 2.03 -1.72
N GLY A 76 -25.36 2.83 -2.42
CA GLY A 76 -25.50 4.27 -2.16
C GLY A 76 -24.44 5.15 -2.85
N ASP A 77 -23.41 4.52 -3.45
CA ASP A 77 -22.38 5.18 -4.23
C ASP A 77 -22.87 5.45 -5.66
N ARG A 78 -23.73 6.45 -5.79
CA ARG A 78 -24.25 6.90 -7.10
C ARG A 78 -23.36 7.97 -7.69
N LEU A 79 -23.37 8.05 -9.02
CA LEU A 79 -22.79 9.20 -9.72
C LEU A 79 -23.45 10.50 -9.24
N GLU A 80 -22.61 11.50 -8.98
CA GLU A 80 -23.08 12.86 -8.76
C GLU A 80 -23.70 13.36 -10.06
N THR A 81 -24.99 13.71 -9.99
CA THR A 81 -25.79 14.19 -11.11
C THR A 81 -26.51 15.48 -10.74
N ILE A 82 -26.88 16.27 -11.74
CA ILE A 82 -27.68 17.50 -11.60
C ILE A 82 -28.90 17.40 -12.51
N GLY A 83 -30.00 17.98 -12.04
CA GLY A 83 -31.27 18.00 -12.75
C GLY A 83 -32.28 17.03 -12.16
N VAL A 84 -33.32 16.75 -12.93
CA VAL A 84 -34.37 15.79 -12.60
C VAL A 84 -34.59 14.90 -13.81
N SER A 85 -34.95 13.63 -13.59
CA SER A 85 -35.26 12.70 -14.68
C SER A 85 -36.36 13.27 -15.58
N PRO A 86 -36.22 13.21 -16.91
CA PRO A 86 -35.20 12.48 -17.68
C PRO A 86 -33.92 13.30 -17.99
N ASP A 87 -33.86 14.56 -17.61
CA ASP A 87 -32.80 15.51 -17.96
C ASP A 87 -31.62 15.49 -16.97
N LEU A 88 -31.27 14.30 -16.47
CA LEU A 88 -30.10 14.14 -15.59
C LEU A 88 -28.81 14.34 -16.39
N LEU A 89 -27.92 15.16 -15.84
CA LEU A 89 -26.58 15.42 -16.34
C LEU A 89 -25.55 14.94 -15.32
N ILE A 90 -24.48 14.30 -15.81
CA ILE A 90 -23.41 13.79 -14.96
C ILE A 90 -22.45 14.94 -14.60
N VAL A 91 -22.14 15.11 -13.32
CA VAL A 91 -21.05 15.98 -12.88
C VAL A 91 -19.73 15.37 -13.36
N LYS A 92 -18.88 16.14 -14.03
CA LYS A 92 -17.66 15.62 -14.64
C LYS A 92 -16.72 14.99 -13.61
N LYS A 93 -16.51 15.67 -12.49
CA LYS A 93 -15.58 15.26 -11.44
C LYS A 93 -16.31 14.56 -10.31
N GLN A 94 -16.16 13.25 -10.23
CA GLN A 94 -16.73 12.39 -9.19
C GLN A 94 -15.77 12.37 -7.99
N SER A 95 -16.02 13.25 -7.03
CA SER A 95 -15.13 13.44 -5.88
C SER A 95 -15.17 12.30 -4.86
N ARG A 96 -16.29 11.57 -4.82
CA ARG A 96 -16.53 10.43 -3.94
C ARG A 96 -15.82 9.18 -4.46
N THR A 97 -15.61 8.24 -3.55
CA THR A 97 -15.30 6.86 -3.91
C THR A 97 -16.54 6.21 -4.49
N LEU A 98 -16.43 5.62 -5.67
CA LEU A 98 -17.51 4.86 -6.29
C LEU A 98 -17.14 3.37 -6.35
N THR A 99 -18.13 2.51 -6.16
CA THR A 99 -17.94 1.06 -6.11
C THR A 99 -18.86 0.37 -7.12
N LEU A 100 -18.26 -0.41 -8.02
CA LEU A 100 -18.96 -1.27 -8.96
C LEU A 100 -18.80 -2.73 -8.52
N ILE A 101 -19.91 -3.36 -8.14
CA ILE A 101 -19.96 -4.77 -7.75
C ILE A 101 -20.47 -5.57 -8.94
N LEU A 102 -19.61 -6.40 -9.53
CA LEU A 102 -19.89 -7.08 -10.79
C LEU A 102 -21.02 -8.11 -10.68
N ASP A 103 -21.29 -8.67 -9.50
CA ASP A 103 -22.38 -9.63 -9.34
C ASP A 103 -23.76 -8.98 -9.41
N ASN A 104 -23.83 -7.65 -9.19
CA ASN A 104 -25.07 -6.88 -9.27
C ASN A 104 -25.37 -6.38 -10.69
N LEU A 105 -24.50 -6.67 -11.66
CA LEU A 105 -24.62 -6.20 -13.03
C LEU A 105 -24.77 -7.39 -13.95
N ASP A 106 -25.77 -7.38 -14.82
CA ASP A 106 -25.80 -8.27 -15.97
C ASP A 106 -24.84 -7.77 -17.06
N VAL A 107 -24.36 -8.68 -17.92
CA VAL A 107 -23.39 -8.32 -18.98
C VAL A 107 -24.01 -7.29 -19.93
N GLU A 108 -25.31 -7.42 -20.17
CA GLU A 108 -26.12 -6.56 -21.03
C GLU A 108 -26.31 -5.15 -20.46
N GLU A 109 -26.24 -4.99 -19.13
CA GLU A 109 -26.37 -3.70 -18.44
C GLU A 109 -25.10 -2.87 -18.53
N ILE A 110 -23.94 -3.52 -18.67
CA ILE A 110 -22.66 -2.83 -18.89
C ILE A 110 -22.67 -2.28 -20.32
N PRO A 111 -22.60 -0.95 -20.54
CA PRO A 111 -22.57 -0.39 -21.89
C PRO A 111 -21.23 -0.66 -22.56
N ASP A 112 -21.19 -0.56 -23.90
CA ASP A 112 -19.93 -0.68 -24.64
C ASP A 112 -18.97 0.50 -24.36
N GLN A 113 -19.53 1.66 -24.00
CA GLN A 113 -18.80 2.86 -23.61
C GLN A 113 -19.52 3.55 -22.45
N MET A 114 -18.75 3.96 -21.43
CA MET A 114 -19.24 4.91 -20.43
C MET A 114 -19.23 6.32 -21.01
N GLN A 115 -20.00 7.22 -20.40
CA GLN A 115 -19.97 8.64 -20.70
C GLN A 115 -18.51 9.14 -20.70
N PRO A 116 -18.01 9.66 -21.83
CA PRO A 116 -16.62 10.09 -21.93
C PRO A 116 -16.32 11.26 -21.00
N CYS A 117 -15.04 11.39 -20.66
CA CYS A 117 -14.49 12.50 -19.87
C CYS A 117 -14.96 12.58 -18.41
N ILE A 118 -15.61 11.54 -17.87
CA ILE A 118 -15.78 11.43 -16.42
C ILE A 118 -14.40 11.31 -15.75
N GLU A 119 -14.22 12.05 -14.67
CA GLU A 119 -13.02 12.03 -13.83
C GLU A 119 -13.37 11.43 -12.46
N PHE A 120 -12.94 10.19 -12.20
CA PHE A 120 -13.14 9.52 -10.93
C PHE A 120 -12.00 9.83 -9.97
N SER A 121 -12.34 10.21 -8.73
CA SER A 121 -11.36 10.30 -7.64
C SER A 121 -10.84 8.90 -7.28
N VAL A 122 -11.75 7.97 -6.96
CA VAL A 122 -11.43 6.57 -6.68
C VAL A 122 -12.56 5.69 -7.23
N LEU A 123 -12.21 4.69 -8.04
CA LEU A 123 -13.15 3.69 -8.54
C LEU A 123 -12.75 2.31 -8.03
N TYR A 124 -13.66 1.64 -7.31
CA TYR A 124 -13.52 0.25 -6.89
C TYR A 124 -14.26 -0.66 -7.87
N LEU A 125 -13.56 -1.69 -8.35
CA LEU A 125 -14.14 -2.82 -9.05
C LEU A 125 -14.07 -4.02 -8.11
N GLN A 126 -15.23 -4.59 -7.78
CA GLN A 126 -15.34 -5.68 -6.83
C GLN A 126 -16.12 -6.85 -7.42
N SER A 127 -15.66 -8.06 -7.15
CA SER A 127 -16.45 -9.29 -7.30
C SER A 127 -16.98 -9.73 -5.93
N SER A 128 -17.92 -10.67 -5.92
CA SER A 128 -18.53 -11.21 -4.72
C SER A 128 -17.50 -11.85 -3.81
N TYR A 129 -17.78 -11.80 -2.52
CA TYR A 129 -16.92 -12.41 -1.51
C TYR A 129 -16.76 -13.91 -1.78
N PRO A 130 -15.58 -14.48 -1.46
CA PRO A 130 -15.23 -15.87 -1.76
C PRO A 130 -16.15 -16.93 -1.13
N GLU A 131 -17.05 -16.54 -0.23
CA GLU A 131 -18.00 -17.45 0.44
C GLU A 131 -19.14 -17.91 -0.48
N THR A 132 -19.42 -17.19 -1.57
CA THR A 132 -20.33 -17.66 -2.60
C THR A 132 -19.52 -18.22 -3.76
N PRO A 133 -19.60 -19.54 -4.06
CA PRO A 133 -18.91 -20.11 -5.20
C PRO A 133 -19.32 -19.34 -6.45
N ALA A 134 -18.34 -18.70 -7.12
CA ALA A 134 -18.60 -17.86 -8.27
C ALA A 134 -19.45 -18.62 -9.30
N ILE A 135 -20.55 -18.00 -9.70
CA ILE A 135 -21.35 -18.43 -10.83
C ILE A 135 -20.44 -18.26 -12.05
N TYR A 136 -19.96 -19.39 -12.59
CA TYR A 136 -19.15 -19.53 -13.81
C TYR A 136 -18.11 -18.42 -14.09
N PRO A 137 -16.81 -18.68 -13.91
CA PRO A 137 -15.75 -17.66 -14.12
C PRO A 137 -15.75 -16.98 -15.49
N GLY A 138 -16.30 -17.63 -16.52
CA GLY A 138 -16.49 -17.00 -17.82
C GLY A 138 -17.39 -15.76 -17.77
N ASP A 139 -18.44 -15.76 -16.96
CA ASP A 139 -19.37 -14.62 -16.85
C ASP A 139 -18.71 -13.46 -16.12
N VAL A 140 -17.99 -13.75 -15.02
CA VAL A 140 -17.23 -12.73 -14.27
C VAL A 140 -16.17 -12.09 -15.16
N LEU A 141 -15.40 -12.91 -15.90
CA LEU A 141 -14.40 -12.42 -16.86
C LEU A 141 -15.03 -11.57 -17.96
N LEU A 142 -16.17 -11.98 -18.50
CA LEU A 142 -16.88 -11.22 -19.53
C LEU A 142 -17.33 -9.86 -18.99
N LYS A 143 -17.92 -9.83 -17.78
CA LYS A 143 -18.36 -8.60 -17.11
C LYS A 143 -17.18 -7.65 -16.85
N ILE A 144 -16.09 -8.12 -16.24
CA ILE A 144 -14.93 -7.26 -15.94
C ILE A 144 -14.26 -6.77 -17.23
N THR A 145 -14.12 -7.62 -18.25
CA THR A 145 -13.52 -7.22 -19.54
C THR A 145 -14.36 -6.14 -20.22
N LYS A 146 -15.68 -6.33 -20.26
CA LYS A 146 -16.61 -5.35 -20.84
C LYS A 146 -16.59 -4.04 -20.06
N LEU A 147 -16.57 -4.10 -18.73
CA LEU A 147 -16.52 -2.93 -17.86
C LEU A 147 -15.20 -2.15 -18.03
N LEU A 148 -14.05 -2.82 -18.02
CA LEU A 148 -12.76 -2.18 -18.28
C LEU A 148 -12.73 -1.52 -19.66
N SER A 149 -13.30 -2.18 -20.68
CA SER A 149 -13.41 -1.62 -22.03
C SER A 149 -14.27 -0.37 -22.06
N ALA A 150 -15.39 -0.36 -21.35
CA ALA A 150 -16.29 0.78 -21.24
C ALA A 150 -15.63 2.00 -20.56
N LEU A 151 -14.62 1.78 -19.71
CA LEU A 151 -13.88 2.82 -18.96
C LEU A 151 -12.72 3.46 -19.75
N THR A 152 -12.41 2.99 -20.96
CA THR A 152 -11.27 3.46 -21.79
C THR A 152 -11.26 4.98 -22.05
N HIS A 153 -12.43 5.63 -22.08
CA HIS A 153 -12.58 7.08 -22.32
C HIS A 153 -12.84 7.90 -21.05
N THR A 154 -12.60 7.31 -19.89
CA THR A 154 -12.70 7.96 -18.58
C THR A 154 -11.32 8.16 -17.97
N GLN A 155 -11.21 9.08 -17.03
CA GLN A 155 -9.99 9.29 -16.26
C GLN A 155 -10.22 8.88 -14.80
N MET A 156 -9.27 8.14 -14.24
CA MET A 156 -9.32 7.73 -12.83
C MET A 156 -8.06 8.23 -12.12
N ALA A 157 -8.23 8.82 -10.93
CA ALA A 157 -7.11 9.06 -10.04
C ALA A 157 -6.61 7.75 -9.45
N ALA A 158 -7.51 6.97 -8.84
CA ALA A 158 -7.20 5.63 -8.36
C ALA A 158 -8.19 4.58 -8.89
N LEU A 159 -7.66 3.44 -9.32
CA LEU A 159 -8.42 2.23 -9.63
C LEU A 159 -8.08 1.15 -8.61
N VAL A 160 -9.09 0.61 -7.94
CA VAL A 160 -8.92 -0.47 -6.96
C VAL A 160 -9.68 -1.71 -7.43
N VAL A 161 -8.97 -2.82 -7.61
CA VAL A 161 -9.54 -4.10 -8.05
C VAL A 161 -9.49 -5.08 -6.89
N ASN A 162 -10.63 -5.61 -6.45
CA ASN A 162 -10.72 -6.38 -5.21
C ASN A 162 -11.62 -7.63 -5.31
N TYR A 163 -11.26 -8.67 -4.56
CA TYR A 163 -12.03 -9.92 -4.38
C TYR A 163 -12.23 -10.79 -5.63
N PHE A 164 -11.28 -10.78 -6.56
CA PHE A 164 -11.34 -11.65 -7.74
C PHE A 164 -10.60 -12.97 -7.50
N THR A 165 -11.29 -13.95 -6.89
CA THR A 165 -10.73 -15.27 -6.56
C THR A 165 -11.09 -16.31 -7.63
N MET A 166 -10.27 -16.41 -8.67
CA MET A 166 -10.41 -17.38 -9.77
C MET A 166 -9.31 -18.47 -9.72
N GLU A 167 -9.14 -19.14 -8.59
CA GLU A 167 -8.11 -20.19 -8.44
C GLU A 167 -8.44 -21.42 -9.31
N GLY A 168 -7.41 -21.99 -9.95
CA GLY A 168 -7.52 -23.22 -10.76
C GLY A 168 -8.02 -23.01 -12.19
N TRP A 169 -8.30 -21.77 -12.60
CA TRP A 169 -8.76 -21.45 -13.96
C TRP A 169 -7.61 -20.96 -14.84
N ILE A 170 -7.64 -21.40 -16.11
CA ILE A 170 -6.77 -20.88 -17.16
C ILE A 170 -7.52 -19.72 -17.80
N LEU A 171 -7.03 -18.50 -17.59
CA LEU A 171 -7.64 -17.27 -18.09
C LEU A 171 -6.85 -16.82 -19.32
N SER A 172 -7.54 -16.63 -20.45
CA SER A 172 -6.92 -16.07 -21.65
C SER A 172 -7.17 -14.56 -21.68
N PRO A 173 -6.13 -13.71 -21.76
CA PRO A 173 -6.33 -12.28 -21.94
C PRO A 173 -7.00 -11.99 -23.30
N PRO A 174 -7.70 -10.86 -23.45
CA PRO A 174 -8.24 -10.46 -24.75
C PRO A 174 -7.13 -10.23 -25.78
N ALA A 175 -7.45 -10.39 -27.06
CA ALA A 175 -6.48 -10.23 -28.15
C ALA A 175 -5.91 -8.80 -28.24
N GLN A 176 -6.67 -7.81 -27.79
CA GLN A 176 -6.26 -6.42 -27.69
C GLN A 176 -6.30 -5.98 -26.23
N ARG A 177 -5.23 -5.32 -25.80
CA ARG A 177 -5.12 -4.76 -24.45
C ARG A 177 -5.97 -3.50 -24.31
N ILE A 178 -6.51 -3.30 -23.12
CA ILE A 178 -7.42 -2.21 -22.77
C ILE A 178 -6.60 -1.07 -22.18
N ALA A 179 -6.46 0.02 -22.94
CA ALA A 179 -5.77 1.21 -22.47
C ALA A 179 -6.62 1.94 -21.42
N LEU A 180 -6.09 2.11 -20.21
CA LEU A 180 -6.75 2.85 -19.13
C LEU A 180 -5.98 4.12 -18.78
N SER A 181 -6.70 5.19 -18.45
CA SER A 181 -6.11 6.46 -18.00
C SER A 181 -6.14 6.57 -16.47
N ILE A 182 -5.13 5.98 -15.82
CA ILE A 182 -4.92 6.07 -14.37
C ILE A 182 -3.85 7.12 -14.08
N THR A 183 -4.15 8.08 -13.21
CA THR A 183 -3.26 9.23 -12.97
C THR A 183 -2.46 9.14 -11.68
N LYS A 184 -2.88 8.33 -10.69
CA LYS A 184 -2.19 8.24 -9.40
C LYS A 184 -1.93 6.81 -8.93
N GLU A 185 -2.93 5.95 -8.93
CA GLU A 185 -2.82 4.65 -8.22
C GLU A 185 -3.58 3.52 -8.91
N LEU A 186 -2.92 2.36 -9.02
CA LEU A 186 -3.55 1.08 -9.31
C LEU A 186 -3.29 0.14 -8.12
N SER A 187 -4.36 -0.34 -7.50
CA SER A 187 -4.26 -1.23 -6.35
C SER A 187 -5.09 -2.49 -6.52
N ILE A 188 -4.47 -3.66 -6.32
CA ILE A 188 -5.04 -4.98 -6.58
C ILE A 188 -5.00 -5.79 -5.28
N TYR A 189 -6.17 -6.15 -4.76
CA TYR A 189 -6.32 -6.78 -3.44
C TYR A 189 -7.13 -8.06 -3.49
N ASN A 190 -6.78 -9.02 -2.63
CA ASN A 190 -7.57 -10.24 -2.43
C ASN A 190 -7.89 -10.95 -3.76
N THR A 191 -6.88 -11.11 -4.62
CA THR A 191 -7.03 -11.73 -5.96
C THR A 191 -6.30 -13.06 -6.04
N SER A 192 -6.78 -13.95 -6.91
CA SER A 192 -6.04 -15.17 -7.23
C SER A 192 -4.83 -14.85 -8.14
N PRO A 193 -3.78 -15.70 -8.13
CA PRO A 193 -2.61 -15.48 -8.99
C PRO A 193 -2.96 -15.46 -10.47
N SER A 194 -3.85 -16.37 -10.92
CA SER A 194 -4.30 -16.42 -12.31
C SER A 194 -4.99 -15.13 -12.74
N PHE A 195 -5.83 -14.55 -11.87
CA PHE A 195 -6.52 -13.29 -12.15
C PHE A 195 -5.55 -12.11 -12.17
N LEU A 196 -4.59 -12.04 -11.25
CA LEU A 196 -3.55 -11.01 -11.25
C LEU A 196 -2.79 -10.99 -12.58
N ALA A 197 -2.32 -12.16 -13.04
CA ALA A 197 -1.62 -12.28 -14.31
C ALA A 197 -2.50 -11.86 -15.49
N TRP A 198 -3.73 -12.38 -15.56
CA TRP A 198 -4.71 -12.03 -16.58
C TRP A 198 -4.98 -10.52 -16.64
N LEU A 199 -5.17 -9.88 -15.47
CA LEU A 199 -5.45 -8.45 -15.38
C LEU A 199 -4.28 -7.62 -15.92
N CYS A 200 -3.04 -8.01 -15.57
CA CYS A 200 -1.83 -7.32 -16.01
C CYS A 200 -1.61 -7.43 -17.53
N ASP A 201 -1.94 -8.57 -18.12
CA ASP A 201 -1.88 -8.75 -19.57
C ASP A 201 -3.04 -8.05 -20.29
N THR A 202 -4.18 -7.91 -19.63
CA THR A 202 -5.39 -7.26 -20.18
C THR A 202 -5.28 -5.75 -20.21
N ILE A 203 -4.79 -5.11 -19.15
CA ILE A 203 -4.75 -3.65 -19.02
C ILE A 203 -3.43 -3.09 -19.56
N ASP A 204 -3.48 -2.01 -20.33
CA ASP A 204 -2.32 -1.25 -20.78
C ASP A 204 -2.27 0.14 -20.12
N LEU A 205 -1.18 0.43 -19.40
CA LEU A 205 -0.90 1.71 -18.75
C LEU A 205 0.29 2.44 -19.39
N SER A 206 0.78 2.00 -20.56
CA SER A 206 1.93 2.60 -21.24
C SER A 206 1.72 4.04 -21.68
N ALA A 207 0.46 4.45 -21.90
CA ALA A 207 0.11 5.83 -22.22
C ALA A 207 0.12 6.76 -21.00
N CYS A 208 0.26 6.24 -19.78
CA CYS A 208 0.26 7.05 -18.58
C CYS A 208 1.57 7.84 -18.45
N THR A 209 1.48 9.17 -18.49
CA THR A 209 2.65 10.06 -18.47
C THR A 209 3.14 10.41 -17.06
N HIS A 210 2.27 10.20 -16.06
CA HIS A 210 2.49 10.45 -14.64
C HIS A 210 3.09 9.23 -13.94
N ALA A 211 3.72 9.45 -12.79
CA ALA A 211 4.20 8.37 -11.95
C ALA A 211 3.03 7.74 -11.18
N ILE A 212 2.85 6.43 -11.31
CA ILE A 212 1.74 5.68 -10.71
C ILE A 212 2.23 4.94 -9.46
N ALA A 213 1.42 4.93 -8.41
CA ALA A 213 1.57 4.04 -7.27
C ALA A 213 0.95 2.69 -7.62
N LEU A 214 1.71 1.61 -7.47
CA LEU A 214 1.26 0.25 -7.75
C LEU A 214 1.18 -0.54 -6.46
N GLY A 215 -0.01 -1.07 -6.15
CA GLY A 215 -0.26 -1.90 -4.97
C GLY A 215 -0.74 -3.30 -5.34
N VAL A 216 -0.14 -4.32 -4.73
CA VAL A 216 -0.66 -5.70 -4.72
C VAL A 216 -0.66 -6.19 -3.28
N ALA A 217 -1.81 -6.65 -2.78
CA ALA A 217 -1.84 -7.32 -1.49
C ALA A 217 -2.84 -8.46 -1.38
N ASN A 218 -2.61 -9.33 -0.39
CA ASN A 218 -3.43 -10.52 -0.12
C ASN A 218 -3.58 -11.41 -1.35
N CYS A 219 -2.47 -11.69 -2.04
CA CYS A 219 -2.43 -12.53 -3.23
C CYS A 219 -1.46 -13.71 -2.99
N ASN A 220 -1.85 -14.89 -3.47
CA ASN A 220 -1.09 -16.13 -3.32
C ASN A 220 -0.10 -16.39 -4.47
N ALA A 221 0.29 -15.34 -5.21
CA ALA A 221 1.16 -15.47 -6.38
C ALA A 221 2.58 -15.84 -5.94
N GLN A 222 3.23 -16.74 -6.71
CA GLN A 222 4.62 -17.14 -6.46
C GLN A 222 5.63 -16.17 -7.07
N SER A 223 5.18 -15.36 -8.04
CA SER A 223 5.94 -14.38 -8.80
C SER A 223 5.05 -13.17 -9.07
N ILE A 224 5.66 -12.02 -9.27
CA ILE A 224 4.99 -10.77 -9.65
C ILE A 224 5.50 -10.22 -10.98
N ALA A 225 6.21 -11.01 -11.78
CA ALA A 225 6.74 -10.62 -13.08
C ALA A 225 5.66 -10.09 -14.02
N CYS A 226 4.42 -10.60 -13.90
CA CYS A 226 3.28 -10.14 -14.69
C CYS A 226 3.00 -8.64 -14.56
N LEU A 227 3.38 -8.00 -13.44
CA LEU A 227 3.27 -6.54 -13.29
C LEU A 227 4.06 -5.78 -14.36
N GLY A 228 5.11 -6.39 -14.93
CA GLY A 228 5.87 -5.86 -16.06
C GLY A 228 5.02 -5.68 -17.32
N SER A 229 4.00 -6.51 -17.51
CA SER A 229 3.09 -6.41 -18.65
C SER A 229 2.35 -5.08 -18.65
N LEU A 230 1.99 -4.51 -17.49
CA LEU A 230 1.18 -3.28 -17.37
C LEU A 230 1.73 -2.08 -18.18
N GLY A 231 3.02 -2.08 -18.53
CA GLY A 231 3.63 -1.03 -19.35
C GLY A 231 3.86 0.28 -18.60
N ILE A 232 3.82 0.27 -17.27
CA ILE A 232 4.04 1.47 -16.44
C ILE A 232 5.47 1.99 -16.65
N GLY A 233 5.60 3.16 -17.25
CA GLY A 233 6.91 3.78 -17.51
C GLY A 233 7.51 4.50 -16.29
N LYS A 234 6.70 4.89 -15.31
CA LYS A 234 7.13 5.65 -14.12
C LYS A 234 6.36 5.19 -12.89
N ILE A 235 7.08 4.85 -11.83
CA ILE A 235 6.49 4.43 -10.55
C ILE A 235 6.80 5.47 -9.49
N SER A 236 5.76 6.00 -8.86
CA SER A 236 5.91 6.82 -7.66
C SER A 236 6.15 5.89 -6.47
N SER A 237 5.24 4.94 -6.23
CA SER A 237 5.28 4.01 -5.10
C SER A 237 5.05 2.56 -5.51
N LEU A 238 5.64 1.62 -4.78
CA LEU A 238 5.40 0.18 -4.93
C LEU A 238 5.01 -0.40 -3.58
N HIS A 239 3.84 -1.04 -3.51
CA HIS A 239 3.33 -1.68 -2.30
C HIS A 239 3.04 -3.15 -2.56
N LEU A 240 3.81 -4.03 -1.93
CA LEU A 240 3.64 -5.47 -1.96
C LEU A 240 3.45 -5.94 -0.52
N THR A 241 2.23 -6.32 -0.17
CA THR A 241 1.85 -6.62 1.21
C THR A 241 1.14 -7.96 1.31
N GLU A 242 1.48 -8.79 2.30
CA GLU A 242 0.75 -10.04 2.56
C GLU A 242 0.67 -10.94 1.31
N LEU A 243 1.84 -11.28 0.76
CA LEU A 243 2.00 -12.20 -0.36
C LEU A 243 2.63 -13.51 0.15
N PRO A 244 1.91 -14.34 0.93
CA PRO A 244 2.48 -15.41 1.74
C PRO A 244 3.12 -16.55 0.95
N ARG A 245 2.89 -16.60 -0.37
CA ARG A 245 3.45 -17.61 -1.28
C ARG A 245 4.45 -17.04 -2.27
N LEU A 246 4.83 -15.77 -2.16
CA LEU A 246 5.78 -15.13 -3.05
C LEU A 246 7.16 -15.77 -2.90
N GLN A 247 7.62 -16.46 -3.94
CA GLN A 247 8.91 -17.12 -3.97
C GLN A 247 9.98 -16.26 -4.64
N CYS A 248 9.60 -15.42 -5.60
CA CYS A 248 10.54 -14.56 -6.32
C CYS A 248 10.01 -13.13 -6.43
N LEU A 249 10.88 -12.16 -6.14
CA LEU A 249 10.68 -10.75 -6.45
C LEU A 249 11.33 -10.43 -7.80
N ASP A 250 10.56 -10.59 -8.87
CA ASP A 250 11.01 -10.54 -10.27
C ASP A 250 10.40 -9.38 -11.07
N TYR A 251 9.88 -8.37 -10.38
CA TYR A 251 9.43 -7.13 -10.99
C TYR A 251 10.56 -6.11 -11.13
N GLN A 252 10.97 -5.83 -12.36
CA GLN A 252 11.95 -4.79 -12.65
C GLN A 252 11.30 -3.40 -12.57
N LEU A 253 11.73 -2.60 -11.61
CA LEU A 253 11.26 -1.22 -11.49
C LEU A 253 11.72 -0.42 -12.71
N PRO A 254 10.83 0.38 -13.33
CA PRO A 254 11.22 1.30 -14.40
C PRO A 254 12.31 2.26 -13.91
N SER A 255 13.30 2.52 -14.77
CA SER A 255 14.45 3.40 -14.50
C SER A 255 14.03 4.88 -14.47
N SER A 256 13.16 5.28 -13.55
CA SER A 256 12.71 6.67 -13.43
C SER A 256 13.46 7.41 -12.32
N HIS A 257 14.19 8.46 -12.68
CA HIS A 257 14.95 9.32 -11.75
C HIS A 257 14.08 10.34 -10.98
N HIS A 258 12.75 10.21 -10.99
CA HIS A 258 11.87 11.27 -10.51
C HIS A 258 10.99 10.85 -9.33
N SER A 259 10.98 11.74 -8.33
CA SER A 259 10.28 11.72 -7.03
C SER A 259 10.62 10.57 -6.08
N ALA A 260 11.03 10.95 -4.87
CA ALA A 260 11.12 10.07 -3.71
C ALA A 260 9.70 9.63 -3.32
N GLY A 261 9.35 8.37 -3.62
CA GLY A 261 8.03 7.81 -3.28
C GLY A 261 8.11 6.80 -2.16
N VAL A 262 7.15 5.88 -2.09
CA VAL A 262 7.03 4.90 -1.00
C VAL A 262 7.31 3.49 -1.51
N LEU A 263 8.15 2.75 -0.80
CA LEU A 263 8.35 1.32 -1.01
C LEU A 263 7.80 0.56 0.20
N THR A 264 6.86 -0.35 -0.03
CA THR A 264 6.34 -1.25 0.99
C THR A 264 6.52 -2.69 0.55
N LEU A 265 7.32 -3.47 1.28
CA LEU A 265 7.54 -4.91 1.07
C LEU A 265 7.27 -5.64 2.40
N TRP A 266 6.00 -5.89 2.70
CA TRP A 266 5.54 -6.17 4.06
C TRP A 266 4.85 -7.52 4.21
N LYS A 267 5.19 -8.27 5.25
CA LYS A 267 4.72 -9.64 5.49
C LYS A 267 4.97 -10.54 4.27
N LEU A 268 6.20 -10.49 3.75
CA LEU A 268 6.65 -11.38 2.68
C LEU A 268 7.37 -12.61 3.27
N PRO A 269 7.47 -13.72 2.53
CA PRO A 269 8.23 -14.89 2.99
C PRO A 269 9.72 -14.54 3.21
N SER A 270 10.31 -15.10 4.26
CA SER A 270 11.72 -14.86 4.61
C SER A 270 12.71 -15.54 3.65
N ASP A 271 12.24 -16.57 2.94
CA ASP A 271 12.95 -17.34 1.92
C ASP A 271 12.70 -16.83 0.50
N LEU A 272 12.21 -15.58 0.38
CA LEU A 272 12.04 -14.88 -0.89
C LEU A 272 13.36 -14.86 -1.67
N ASP A 273 13.31 -15.15 -2.96
CA ASP A 273 14.40 -14.95 -3.89
C ASP A 273 14.32 -13.54 -4.50
N VAL A 274 15.45 -12.85 -4.55
CA VAL A 274 15.56 -11.51 -5.14
C VAL A 274 16.77 -11.50 -6.06
N SER A 275 16.52 -11.39 -7.37
CA SER A 275 17.61 -11.27 -8.34
C SER A 275 18.48 -10.01 -8.07
N PRO A 276 19.79 -10.07 -8.33
CA PRO A 276 20.67 -8.91 -8.18
C PRO A 276 20.18 -7.69 -8.98
N GLU A 277 19.59 -7.89 -10.16
CA GLU A 277 19.06 -6.82 -11.01
C GLU A 277 17.89 -6.09 -10.33
N VAL A 278 16.95 -6.83 -9.75
CA VAL A 278 15.81 -6.24 -9.02
C VAL A 278 16.30 -5.55 -7.75
N ALA A 279 17.19 -6.18 -6.98
CA ALA A 279 17.78 -5.59 -5.78
C ALA A 279 18.52 -4.27 -6.09
N MET A 280 19.35 -4.27 -7.14
CA MET A 280 20.04 -3.07 -7.62
C MET A 280 19.06 -1.98 -8.05
N SER A 281 17.98 -2.35 -8.75
CA SER A 281 16.96 -1.40 -9.17
C SER A 281 16.25 -0.74 -7.99
N ILE A 282 15.92 -1.51 -6.95
CA ILE A 282 15.33 -1.00 -5.71
C ILE A 282 16.29 -0.04 -4.99
N ALA A 283 17.56 -0.45 -4.85
CA ALA A 283 18.59 0.32 -4.15
C ALA A 283 19.19 1.47 -4.97
N ALA A 284 18.85 1.62 -6.26
CA ALA A 284 19.28 2.73 -7.10
C ALA A 284 18.42 3.99 -6.94
N LYS A 285 17.17 3.83 -6.50
CA LYS A 285 16.21 4.92 -6.36
C LYS A 285 16.19 5.43 -4.90
N PRO A 286 16.24 6.75 -4.65
CA PRO A 286 15.95 7.31 -3.33
C PRO A 286 14.45 7.21 -3.05
N TRP A 287 14.11 6.66 -1.88
CA TRP A 287 12.75 6.53 -1.40
C TRP A 287 12.48 7.54 -0.30
N ASN A 288 11.30 8.16 -0.30
CA ASN A 288 10.90 9.03 0.81
C ASN A 288 10.57 8.18 2.03
N GLU A 289 9.94 7.03 1.80
CA GLU A 289 9.58 6.08 2.85
C GLU A 289 9.81 4.65 2.38
N VAL A 290 10.34 3.83 3.28
CA VAL A 290 10.53 2.40 3.08
C VAL A 290 9.96 1.66 4.28
N SER A 291 9.05 0.73 4.03
CA SER A 291 8.44 -0.12 5.05
C SER A 291 8.61 -1.58 4.65
N MET A 292 9.39 -2.36 5.39
CA MET A 292 9.63 -3.76 5.02
C MET A 292 9.98 -4.68 6.18
N ASP A 293 9.88 -5.98 5.95
CA ASP A 293 10.44 -6.96 6.87
C ASP A 293 11.97 -6.89 6.89
N MET A 294 12.56 -7.00 8.08
CA MET A 294 14.00 -6.89 8.30
C MET A 294 14.80 -7.93 7.49
N SER A 295 14.26 -9.14 7.37
CA SER A 295 14.84 -10.20 6.53
C SER A 295 14.89 -9.81 5.05
N VAL A 296 13.81 -9.22 4.53
CA VAL A 296 13.73 -8.71 3.15
C VAL A 296 14.68 -7.53 2.94
N TRP A 297 14.78 -6.62 3.91
CA TRP A 297 15.76 -5.52 3.89
C TRP A 297 17.19 -6.03 3.75
N ALA A 298 17.58 -6.97 4.61
CA ALA A 298 18.91 -7.55 4.61
C ALA A 298 19.20 -8.29 3.29
N LEU A 299 18.22 -9.03 2.76
CA LEU A 299 18.33 -9.73 1.50
C LEU A 299 18.55 -8.77 0.31
N ILE A 300 17.75 -7.71 0.21
CA ILE A 300 17.90 -6.73 -0.87
C ILE A 300 19.25 -6.00 -0.76
N CYS A 301 19.62 -5.53 0.44
CA CYS A 301 20.87 -4.80 0.62
C CYS A 301 22.11 -5.67 0.32
N SER A 302 22.08 -6.94 0.73
CA SER A 302 23.16 -7.89 0.43
C SER A 302 23.25 -8.22 -1.05
N SER A 303 22.12 -8.47 -1.71
CA SER A 303 22.05 -8.77 -3.14
C SER A 303 22.44 -7.57 -4.01
N ALA A 304 22.09 -6.35 -3.59
CA ALA A 304 22.48 -5.12 -4.28
C ALA A 304 23.92 -4.68 -4.00
N GLY A 305 24.56 -5.21 -2.94
CA GLY A 305 25.87 -4.76 -2.47
C GLY A 305 25.87 -3.33 -1.92
N LYS A 306 24.70 -2.77 -1.56
CA LYS A 306 24.54 -1.43 -0.99
C LYS A 306 23.21 -1.28 -0.26
N THR A 307 23.10 -0.25 0.59
CA THR A 307 21.84 0.08 1.27
C THR A 307 20.85 0.76 0.34
N ILE A 308 19.57 0.65 0.69
CA ILE A 308 18.50 1.40 0.04
C ILE A 308 18.54 2.84 0.59
N PRO A 309 18.69 3.86 -0.27
CA PRO A 309 18.66 5.25 0.18
C PRO A 309 17.24 5.67 0.59
N VAL A 310 17.09 6.14 1.84
CA VAL A 310 15.82 6.59 2.40
C VAL A 310 15.94 8.03 2.90
N ASP A 311 15.17 8.95 2.33
CA ASP A 311 15.26 10.37 2.69
C ASP A 311 14.48 10.68 3.98
N GLY A 312 13.34 10.01 4.17
CA GLY A 312 12.41 10.26 5.26
C GLY A 312 12.41 9.14 6.29
N VAL A 313 11.48 8.20 6.12
CA VAL A 313 11.13 7.19 7.13
C VAL A 313 11.54 5.80 6.67
N LEU A 314 12.35 5.12 7.48
CA LEU A 314 12.60 3.70 7.34
C LEU A 314 11.87 2.95 8.46
N LEU A 315 10.92 2.09 8.10
CA LEU A 315 10.18 1.23 9.02
C LEU A 315 10.55 -0.23 8.76
N LEU A 316 11.14 -0.88 9.76
CA LEU A 316 11.61 -2.26 9.70
C LEU A 316 10.81 -3.15 10.65
N ASN A 317 10.16 -4.17 10.10
CA ASN A 317 9.48 -5.20 10.85
C ASN A 317 10.48 -6.28 11.30
N VAL A 318 10.63 -6.50 12.59
CA VAL A 318 11.50 -7.55 13.12
C VAL A 318 10.66 -8.71 13.58
N ALA A 319 10.61 -9.75 12.76
CA ALA A 319 9.85 -10.97 13.03
C ALA A 319 10.68 -12.03 13.75
N ASP A 320 12.01 -12.04 13.57
CA ASP A 320 12.95 -12.90 14.30
C ASP A 320 14.14 -12.07 14.82
N MET A 321 14.62 -12.40 16.02
CA MET A 321 15.83 -11.80 16.61
C MET A 321 17.09 -12.04 15.77
N LYS A 322 17.14 -13.15 15.02
CA LYS A 322 18.24 -13.46 14.10
C LYS A 322 18.37 -12.42 12.99
N ASP A 323 17.28 -11.75 12.62
CA ASP A 323 17.30 -10.72 11.58
C ASP A 323 18.16 -9.52 11.99
N LEU A 324 18.30 -9.27 13.30
CA LEU A 324 19.17 -8.22 13.85
C LEU A 324 20.65 -8.63 13.92
N GLN A 325 20.95 -9.93 13.82
CA GLN A 325 22.33 -10.45 13.80
C GLN A 325 22.93 -10.46 12.40
N MET A 326 22.11 -10.22 11.38
CA MET A 326 22.59 -9.97 10.02
C MET A 326 23.29 -8.61 10.02
N ASN A 327 24.57 -8.61 10.43
CA ASN A 327 25.49 -7.54 10.09
C ASN A 327 25.37 -7.38 8.58
N GLY A 328 24.99 -6.17 8.13
CA GLY A 328 24.84 -5.90 6.70
C GLY A 328 26.08 -6.39 5.93
N PRO A 329 25.97 -6.59 4.61
CA PRO A 329 27.14 -6.92 3.79
C PRO A 329 28.31 -6.03 4.21
N ASN A 330 29.54 -6.55 4.21
CA ASN A 330 30.81 -5.92 4.61
C ASN A 330 31.11 -4.53 3.97
N CYS A 331 30.14 -3.88 3.34
CA CYS A 331 30.10 -2.49 2.95
C CYS A 331 30.24 -1.56 4.16
N GLN A 332 31.49 -1.37 4.59
CA GLN A 332 31.86 -0.38 5.59
C GLN A 332 31.37 1.05 5.24
N ASP A 333 31.11 1.32 3.95
CA ASP A 333 30.68 2.63 3.44
C ASP A 333 29.17 2.78 3.24
N ASN A 334 28.38 1.71 3.34
CA ASN A 334 26.94 1.76 3.05
C ASN A 334 26.11 1.72 4.33
N ARG A 335 26.21 2.78 5.14
CA ARG A 335 25.34 2.95 6.31
C ARG A 335 23.93 3.31 5.85
N THR A 336 22.93 2.85 6.60
CA THR A 336 21.53 3.18 6.37
C THR A 336 21.33 4.68 6.56
N GLN A 337 20.92 5.34 5.48
CA GLN A 337 20.54 6.74 5.50
C GLN A 337 19.02 6.79 5.63
N ALA A 338 18.54 7.37 6.73
CA ALA A 338 17.15 7.69 7.01
C ALA A 338 17.11 8.84 8.03
N LYS A 339 16.15 9.75 7.93
CA LYS A 339 15.91 10.76 8.96
C LYS A 339 15.28 10.13 10.20
N THR A 340 14.31 9.26 9.98
CA THR A 340 13.56 8.56 11.02
C THR A 340 13.65 7.07 10.80
N LEU A 341 14.03 6.34 11.85
CA LEU A 341 14.01 4.89 11.90
C LEU A 341 12.91 4.42 12.85
N VAL A 342 12.04 3.54 12.37
CA VAL A 342 11.02 2.85 13.15
C VAL A 342 11.34 1.37 13.12
N MET A 343 11.61 0.79 14.28
CA MET A 343 11.83 -0.64 14.45
C MET A 343 10.60 -1.23 15.13
N GLN A 344 9.95 -2.18 14.46
CA GLN A 344 8.68 -2.74 14.91
C GLN A 344 8.82 -4.21 15.27
N GLU A 345 8.53 -4.59 16.51
CA GLU A 345 8.57 -6.00 16.95
C GLU A 345 7.31 -6.76 16.51
N ALA A 346 7.50 -7.70 15.58
CA ALA A 346 6.43 -8.53 15.03
C ALA A 346 6.22 -9.89 15.70
N ILE A 347 7.05 -10.26 16.70
CA ILE A 347 7.00 -11.57 17.35
C ILE A 347 5.65 -11.77 18.06
N LYS A 348 4.78 -12.65 17.57
CA LYS A 348 3.41 -12.80 18.09
C LYS A 348 3.39 -13.17 19.58
N ASN A 349 2.51 -12.52 20.34
CA ASN A 349 2.20 -12.84 21.75
C ASN A 349 3.37 -12.76 22.75
N VAL A 350 4.45 -12.07 22.39
CA VAL A 350 5.57 -11.81 23.30
C VAL A 350 5.63 -10.30 23.58
N PRO A 351 5.73 -9.87 24.85
CA PRO A 351 5.99 -8.47 25.18
C PRO A 351 7.39 -8.08 24.69
N ILE A 352 7.62 -6.78 24.48
CA ILE A 352 8.96 -6.32 24.12
C ILE A 352 9.87 -6.55 25.31
N THR A 353 10.89 -7.38 25.12
CA THR A 353 11.84 -7.74 26.18
C THR A 353 13.04 -6.81 26.21
N LYS A 354 13.69 -6.72 27.38
CA LYS A 354 14.98 -6.02 27.53
C LYS A 354 16.04 -6.54 26.56
N ALA A 355 16.13 -7.85 26.37
CA ALA A 355 17.12 -8.47 25.47
C ALA A 355 16.89 -8.06 24.01
N PHE A 356 15.63 -8.03 23.58
CA PHE A 356 15.24 -7.55 22.25
C PHE A 356 15.63 -6.09 22.05
N PHE A 357 15.28 -5.21 23.00
CA PHE A 357 15.63 -3.80 22.97
C PHE A 357 17.15 -3.58 22.85
N LEU A 358 17.95 -4.24 23.68
CA LEU A 358 19.41 -4.10 23.66
C LEU A 358 20.01 -4.54 22.32
N THR A 359 19.47 -5.61 21.73
CA THR A 359 19.91 -6.10 20.42
C THR A 359 19.56 -5.09 19.31
N MET A 360 18.39 -4.47 19.37
CA MET A 360 18.02 -3.40 18.44
C MET A 360 18.93 -2.19 18.56
N VAL A 361 19.21 -1.72 19.78
CA VAL A 361 20.10 -0.57 20.01
C VAL A 361 21.48 -0.84 19.43
N GLU A 362 22.03 -2.04 19.61
CA GLU A 362 23.33 -2.38 19.03
C GLU A 362 23.30 -2.44 17.50
N TRP A 363 22.22 -2.95 16.91
CA TRP A 363 22.03 -2.90 15.46
C TRP A 363 21.97 -1.46 14.95
N ILE A 364 21.25 -0.56 15.63
CA ILE A 364 21.11 0.85 15.27
C ILE A 364 22.47 1.56 15.34
N HIS A 365 23.24 1.33 16.41
CA HIS A 365 24.60 1.85 16.56
C HIS A 365 25.51 1.46 15.39
N THR A 366 25.33 0.24 14.88
CA THR A 366 26.17 -0.32 13.82
C THR A 366 25.75 0.18 12.44
N ASN A 367 24.45 0.22 12.17
CA ASN A 367 23.93 0.35 10.81
C ASN A 367 23.30 1.72 10.48
N ALA A 368 22.87 2.49 11.48
CA ALA A 368 21.99 3.64 11.27
C ALA A 368 22.52 4.94 11.89
N THR A 369 23.82 5.22 11.73
CA THR A 369 24.48 6.35 12.45
C THR A 369 24.01 7.75 12.06
N SER A 370 23.29 7.89 10.94
CA SER A 370 22.80 9.20 10.46
C SER A 370 21.38 9.54 10.91
N VAL A 371 20.70 8.64 11.64
CA VAL A 371 19.30 8.85 12.03
C VAL A 371 19.15 9.97 13.05
N GLU A 372 18.08 10.76 12.89
CA GLU A 372 17.71 11.82 13.81
C GLU A 372 16.68 11.36 14.83
N ASN A 373 15.79 10.46 14.42
CA ASN A 373 14.72 9.95 15.28
C ASN A 373 14.70 8.43 15.23
N VAL A 374 14.60 7.81 16.40
CA VAL A 374 14.43 6.36 16.57
C VAL A 374 13.14 6.09 17.32
N TYR A 375 12.37 5.15 16.81
CA TYR A 375 11.15 4.65 17.44
C TYR A 375 11.24 3.12 17.49
N ILE A 376 11.17 2.54 18.68
CA ILE A 376 11.08 1.09 18.88
C ILE A 376 9.68 0.81 19.42
N GLN A 377 8.90 0.01 18.72
CA GLN A 377 7.51 -0.24 19.10
C GLN A 377 7.08 -1.68 18.84
N GLY A 378 6.11 -2.16 19.60
CA GLY A 378 5.47 -3.45 19.35
C GLY A 378 4.36 -3.32 18.33
N LEU A 379 4.01 -4.42 17.64
CA LEU A 379 2.73 -4.51 16.94
C LEU A 379 1.55 -4.33 17.92
N ALA A 380 0.64 -3.41 17.61
CA ALA A 380 -0.61 -3.17 18.38
C ALA A 380 -0.34 -2.76 19.84
N ASP A 381 -1.22 -3.18 20.76
CA ASP A 381 -1.20 -2.83 22.19
C ASP A 381 -0.13 -3.59 22.99
N LYS A 382 0.90 -4.12 22.31
CA LYS A 382 2.00 -4.84 22.94
C LYS A 382 2.69 -3.94 23.96
N LYS A 383 2.73 -4.42 25.19
CA LYS A 383 3.43 -3.75 26.28
C LYS A 383 4.89 -4.21 26.34
N ALA A 384 5.74 -3.33 26.84
CA ALA A 384 7.05 -3.72 27.32
C ALA A 384 6.89 -4.61 28.57
N ASP A 385 7.78 -5.59 28.74
CA ASP A 385 7.82 -6.38 29.97
C ASP A 385 8.30 -5.55 31.17
N ALA A 386 8.13 -6.10 32.38
CA ALA A 386 8.50 -5.40 33.61
C ALA A 386 10.00 -5.05 33.64
N ASP A 387 10.85 -5.99 33.21
CA ASP A 387 12.31 -5.83 33.19
C ASP A 387 12.77 -4.72 32.24
N LEU A 388 12.13 -4.58 31.07
CA LEU A 388 12.39 -3.48 30.15
C LEU A 388 11.90 -2.16 30.73
N ASN A 389 10.72 -2.11 31.35
CA ASN A 389 10.22 -0.87 31.96
C ASN A 389 11.15 -0.40 33.10
N GLU A 390 11.51 -1.29 34.03
CA GLU A 390 12.46 -1.00 35.10
C GLU A 390 13.81 -0.55 34.52
N PHE A 391 14.30 -1.21 33.47
CA PHE A 391 15.50 -0.80 32.78
C PHE A 391 15.37 0.61 32.17
N LEU A 392 14.27 0.93 31.49
CA LEU A 392 14.07 2.25 30.88
C LEU A 392 13.94 3.37 31.93
N GLU A 393 13.42 3.06 33.12
CA GLU A 393 13.30 4.01 34.24
C GLU A 393 14.64 4.24 34.97
N THR A 394 15.46 3.19 35.10
CA THR A 394 16.69 3.21 35.92
C THR A 394 17.96 3.47 35.14
N THR A 395 17.98 3.19 33.84
CA THR A 395 19.22 3.19 33.06
C THR A 395 19.68 4.58 32.68
N ALA A 396 21.01 4.75 32.68
CA ALA A 396 21.67 5.92 32.17
C ALA A 396 21.27 6.22 30.71
N PRO A 397 21.21 7.50 30.31
CA PRO A 397 20.84 7.94 28.97
C PRO A 397 21.60 7.21 27.85
N ILE A 398 20.96 7.06 26.68
CA ILE A 398 21.62 6.53 25.48
C ILE A 398 22.82 7.42 25.15
N VAL A 399 24.00 6.81 25.00
CA VAL A 399 25.25 7.53 24.78
C VAL A 399 25.32 8.01 23.32
N LEU A 400 25.20 9.31 23.11
CA LEU A 400 25.21 9.94 21.77
C LEU A 400 26.48 9.73 20.95
N ALA A 401 27.58 9.32 21.58
CA ALA A 401 28.87 9.17 20.89
C ALA A 401 28.79 8.29 19.62
N ARG A 402 27.85 7.33 19.57
CA ARG A 402 27.64 6.45 18.41
C ARG A 402 26.59 6.96 17.42
N LEU A 403 25.69 7.85 17.85
CA LEU A 403 24.57 8.38 17.05
C LEU A 403 24.55 9.91 17.12
N PRO A 404 25.53 10.60 16.51
CA PRO A 404 25.76 12.03 16.73
C PRO A 404 24.61 12.95 16.26
N ARG A 405 23.68 12.43 15.45
CA ARG A 405 22.52 13.18 14.94
C ARG A 405 21.21 12.88 15.68
N LEU A 406 21.22 11.94 16.62
CA LEU A 406 20.01 11.50 17.31
C LEU A 406 19.45 12.60 18.19
N ASN A 407 18.24 13.05 17.86
CA ASN A 407 17.48 14.07 18.57
C ASN A 407 16.38 13.46 19.43
N LYS A 408 15.84 12.30 19.02
CA LYS A 408 14.71 11.66 19.68
C LYS A 408 14.82 10.15 19.65
N CYS A 409 14.58 9.51 20.79
CA CYS A 409 14.45 8.05 20.90
C CYS A 409 13.22 7.72 21.74
N LEU A 410 12.25 7.02 21.15
CA LEU A 410 11.06 6.53 21.85
C LEU A 410 11.01 5.00 21.87
N VAL A 411 10.57 4.43 23.00
CA VAL A 411 10.22 3.00 23.11
C VAL A 411 8.79 2.89 23.58
N ASN A 412 7.90 2.31 22.77
CA ASN A 412 6.45 2.22 23.07
C ASN A 412 5.85 3.56 23.55
N GLY A 413 6.30 4.68 22.96
CA GLY A 413 5.86 6.03 23.33
C GLY A 413 6.62 6.67 24.50
N PHE A 414 7.42 5.93 25.27
CA PHE A 414 8.26 6.47 26.33
C PHE A 414 9.52 7.12 25.77
N SER A 415 9.79 8.37 26.15
CA SER A 415 10.99 9.07 25.72
C SER A 415 12.19 8.62 26.52
N ILE A 416 13.22 8.12 25.84
CA ILE A 416 14.49 7.78 26.49
C ILE A 416 15.35 9.03 26.56
N PRO A 417 15.90 9.39 27.74
CA PRO A 417 16.86 10.47 27.85
C PRO A 417 18.08 10.24 26.96
N ILE A 418 18.50 11.30 26.28
CA ILE A 418 19.66 11.32 25.40
C ILE A 418 20.73 12.17 26.07
N ALA A 419 21.91 11.61 26.33
CA ALA A 419 23.01 12.36 26.95
C ALA A 419 23.99 12.86 25.89
N PRO A 420 24.48 14.12 26.00
CA PRO A 420 25.59 14.58 25.17
C PRO A 420 26.77 13.62 25.29
N PRO A 421 27.63 13.52 24.25
CA PRO A 421 28.86 12.76 24.37
C PRO A 421 29.64 13.35 25.55
N THR A 422 29.66 12.64 26.68
CA THR A 422 30.51 13.04 27.80
C THR A 422 31.91 13.07 27.22
N THR A 423 32.58 14.22 27.31
CA THR A 423 34.01 14.30 27.02
C THR A 423 34.68 13.33 27.98
N LEU A 424 34.87 12.10 27.53
CA LEU A 424 35.70 11.12 28.19
C LEU A 424 37.07 11.79 28.23
N THR A 425 37.38 12.43 29.35
CA THR A 425 38.74 12.87 29.64
C THR A 425 39.59 11.61 29.54
N PRO A 426 40.53 11.54 28.57
CA PRO A 426 41.37 10.37 28.43
C PRO A 426 42.16 10.23 29.73
N ASN A 427 41.94 9.12 30.44
CA ASN A 427 42.75 8.73 31.59
C ASN A 427 44.01 8.02 31.13
#